data_AF-A0A2D6EYY8-F1
#
_entry.id   AF-A0A2D6EYY8-F1
#
_cell.length_a   1.000
_cell.length_b   1.000
_cell.length_c   1.000
_cell.angle_alpha   90.00
_cell.angle_beta   90.00
_cell.angle_gamma   90.00
#
_symmetry.space_group_name_H-M   'P 1'
#
loop_
_entity.id
_entity.type
_entity.pdbx_description
1 polymer ?
#
loop_
_entity_poly.entity_id
_entity_poly.type
_entity_poly.pdbx_seq_one_letter_code
_entity_poly.pdbx_strand_id
1 'polypeptide(L)'
;MPTLEKNQTITLPKRIKTIKVEARTWDSLKGLKKENETFDDVIKFLLLERSQAIGNKNIKAIKYHRNTLFFTSYDFRGEKTGYEIEYNDIKSNKEDFVLDVKINKVFHGKKALSPSEFFGVDNVHKHYSNAFLLIYLKSLILVLEKELRVASPVSTTRSSQIKDFENIALWKQTYYEYRLSEESFKEDIESPLALSEKERPSSAWKKRISSSIVYRLQKKKKGQ
;
A
#
# COMPACT_ATOMS: atom_id res chain seq x y z
N MET A 1 -36.03 39.39 32.56
CA MET A 1 -34.90 39.66 31.64
C MET A 1 -33.71 38.84 32.10
N PRO A 2 -33.41 37.67 31.52
CA PRO A 2 -32.19 36.94 31.84
C PRO A 2 -31.03 37.38 30.92
N THR A 3 -29.90 37.67 31.55
CA THR A 3 -28.62 38.04 30.94
C THR A 3 -27.97 36.87 30.21
N LEU A 4 -27.53 37.12 28.98
CA LEU A 4 -26.73 36.22 28.14
C LEU A 4 -25.32 36.04 28.74
N GLU A 5 -24.97 34.82 29.15
CA GLU A 5 -23.59 34.46 29.47
C GLU A 5 -22.75 34.30 28.18
N LYS A 6 -21.62 35.01 28.14
CA LYS A 6 -20.63 34.95 27.06
C LYS A 6 -19.92 33.60 27.08
N ASN A 7 -20.07 32.82 26.00
CA ASN A 7 -19.23 31.65 25.71
C ASN A 7 -17.76 32.07 25.56
N GLN A 8 -16.94 31.75 26.55
CA GLN A 8 -15.48 31.83 26.44
C GLN A 8 -14.96 30.64 25.62
N THR A 9 -14.37 30.91 24.47
CA THR A 9 -13.67 29.91 23.66
C THR A 9 -12.39 29.48 24.37
N ILE A 10 -12.44 28.33 25.05
CA ILE A 10 -11.29 27.69 25.66
C ILE A 10 -10.29 27.32 24.56
N THR A 11 -9.21 28.09 24.42
CA THR A 11 -8.11 27.77 23.50
C THR A 11 -7.22 26.72 24.16
N LEU A 12 -7.28 25.49 23.66
CA LEU A 12 -6.47 24.39 24.20
C LEU A 12 -4.97 24.68 24.00
N PRO A 13 -4.11 24.39 25.00
CA PRO A 13 -2.69 24.65 24.92
C PRO A 13 -2.02 23.82 23.83
N LYS A 14 -1.10 24.45 23.11
CA LYS A 14 -0.34 23.85 22.00
C LYS A 14 0.47 22.66 22.54
N ARG A 15 0.08 21.43 22.19
CA ARG A 15 0.80 20.22 22.63
C ARG A 15 2.13 20.12 21.88
N ILE A 16 3.24 20.21 22.61
CA ILE A 16 4.59 20.00 22.07
C ILE A 16 4.99 18.54 22.33
N LYS A 17 5.55 17.87 21.33
CA LYS A 17 6.09 16.50 21.47
C LYS A 17 7.57 16.48 21.11
N THR A 18 8.36 15.85 21.96
CA THR A 18 9.77 15.56 21.68
C THR A 18 9.87 14.26 20.89
N ILE A 19 10.61 14.28 19.78
CA ILE A 19 10.87 13.11 18.94
C ILE A 19 12.37 12.82 18.94
N LYS A 20 12.73 11.52 18.90
CA LYS A 20 14.11 11.08 18.67
C LYS A 20 14.25 10.68 17.21
N VAL A 21 15.29 11.16 16.57
CA VAL A 21 15.62 10.86 15.17
C VAL A 21 17.05 10.36 15.07
N GLU A 22 17.36 9.60 14.02
CA GLU A 22 18.71 9.13 13.77
C GLU A 22 19.67 10.31 13.49
N ALA A 23 20.94 10.16 13.85
CA ALA A 23 21.93 11.23 13.74
C ALA A 23 22.05 11.78 12.31
N ARG A 24 22.05 10.90 11.30
CA ARG A 24 22.10 11.30 9.89
C ARG A 24 20.88 12.14 9.48
N THR A 25 19.69 11.73 9.92
CA THR A 25 18.45 12.48 9.68
C THR A 25 18.50 13.85 10.35
N TRP A 26 19.05 13.94 11.55
CA TRP A 26 19.22 15.19 12.26
C TRP A 26 20.17 16.16 11.55
N ASP A 27 21.29 15.67 11.04
CA ASP A 27 22.25 16.48 10.28
C ASP A 27 21.66 16.98 8.96
N SER A 28 20.89 16.14 8.26
CA SER A 28 20.16 16.57 7.06
C SER A 28 19.14 17.67 7.36
N LEU A 29 18.38 17.54 8.46
CA LEU A 29 17.40 18.57 8.85
C LEU A 29 18.07 19.89 9.21
N LYS A 30 19.23 19.86 9.88
CA LYS A 30 20.03 21.06 10.16
C LYS A 30 20.50 21.75 8.89
N GLY A 31 20.95 21.00 7.90
CA GLY A 31 21.40 21.55 6.62
C GLY A 31 20.30 22.24 5.82
N LEU A 32 19.04 21.85 6.03
CA LEU A 32 17.87 22.44 5.35
C LEU A 32 17.30 23.66 6.08
N LYS A 33 17.61 23.84 7.37
CA LYS A 33 17.04 24.89 8.21
C LYS A 33 17.72 26.23 7.95
N LYS A 34 16.93 27.25 7.57
CA LYS A 34 17.42 28.65 7.50
C LYS A 34 17.44 29.30 8.89
N GLU A 35 18.19 30.39 9.04
CA GLU A 35 18.38 31.06 10.33
C GLU A 35 17.07 31.44 11.01
N ASN A 36 16.08 31.92 10.25
CA ASN A 36 14.81 32.44 10.76
C ASN A 36 13.65 31.41 10.80
N GLU A 37 13.91 30.13 10.53
CA GLU A 37 12.88 29.09 10.52
C GLU A 37 13.02 28.16 11.74
N THR A 38 11.91 27.58 12.22
CA THR A 38 11.94 26.48 13.19
C THR A 38 12.04 25.13 12.48
N PHE A 39 12.42 24.07 13.19
CA PHE A 39 12.36 22.72 12.61
C PHE A 39 10.93 22.28 12.27
N ASP A 40 9.92 22.80 12.98
CA ASP A 40 8.52 22.55 12.62
C ASP A 40 8.20 23.15 11.25
N ASP A 41 8.76 24.33 10.93
CA ASP A 41 8.63 24.97 9.62
C ASP A 41 9.35 24.18 8.52
N VAL A 42 10.55 23.67 8.79
CA VAL A 42 11.30 22.80 7.86
C VAL A 42 10.52 21.51 7.59
N ILE A 43 9.99 20.86 8.64
CA ILE A 43 9.19 19.64 8.47
C ILE A 43 7.91 19.92 7.71
N LYS A 44 7.21 21.02 8.02
CA LYS A 44 6.04 21.46 7.26
C LYS A 44 6.37 21.73 5.80
N PHE A 45 7.49 22.39 5.52
CA PHE A 45 7.97 22.63 4.17
C PHE A 45 8.22 21.33 3.41
N LEU A 46 8.96 20.38 4.02
CA LEU A 46 9.21 19.07 3.40
C LEU A 46 7.91 18.27 3.17
N LEU A 47 6.98 18.32 4.12
CA LEU A 47 5.66 17.72 3.96
C LEU A 47 4.87 18.41 2.86
N LEU A 48 4.96 19.74 2.75
CA LEU A 48 4.29 20.57 1.75
C LEU A 48 4.86 20.34 0.34
N GLU A 49 6.18 20.26 0.17
CA GLU A 49 6.81 19.89 -1.11
C GLU A 49 6.35 18.49 -1.54
N ARG A 50 6.38 17.53 -0.61
CA ARG A 50 5.94 16.17 -0.90
C ARG A 50 4.45 16.08 -1.21
N SER A 51 3.60 16.89 -0.56
CA SER A 51 2.16 16.93 -0.85
C SER A 51 1.83 17.75 -2.09
N GLN A 52 2.60 18.78 -2.45
CA GLN A 52 2.44 19.51 -3.71
C GLN A 52 2.84 18.67 -4.92
N ALA A 53 3.84 17.80 -4.80
CA ALA A 53 4.17 16.80 -5.82
C ALA A 53 3.04 15.78 -6.06
N ILE A 54 2.09 15.68 -5.11
CA ILE A 54 0.94 14.75 -5.12
C ILE A 54 -0.39 15.52 -5.30
N GLY A 55 -0.37 16.85 -5.41
CA GLY A 55 -1.55 17.69 -5.64
C GLY A 55 -1.90 18.64 -4.48
N ASN A 56 -2.12 19.91 -4.83
CA ASN A 56 -2.69 21.06 -4.09
C ASN A 56 -2.42 21.26 -2.57
N LYS A 57 -2.17 22.51 -2.18
CA LYS A 57 -1.74 23.01 -0.84
C LYS A 57 -2.67 22.69 0.35
N ASN A 58 -3.77 21.97 0.14
CA ASN A 58 -4.79 21.64 1.12
C ASN A 58 -4.85 20.16 1.53
N ILE A 59 -3.92 19.31 1.07
CA ILE A 59 -3.80 17.95 1.59
C ILE A 59 -3.22 18.02 3.02
N LYS A 60 -4.11 18.25 4.00
CA LYS A 60 -3.91 17.67 5.34
C LYS A 60 -3.51 16.22 5.12
N ALA A 61 -2.58 15.69 5.90
CA ALA A 61 -2.41 14.24 6.02
C ALA A 61 -3.74 13.65 6.51
N ILE A 62 -4.68 13.41 5.59
CA ILE A 62 -5.93 12.76 5.86
C ILE A 62 -5.49 11.34 6.15
N LYS A 63 -5.44 10.99 7.43
CA LYS A 63 -5.51 9.59 7.82
C LYS A 63 -6.87 9.11 7.29
N TYR A 64 -6.88 8.60 6.07
CA TYR A 64 -8.06 7.94 5.52
C TYR A 64 -8.41 6.79 6.46
N HIS A 65 -9.70 6.54 6.64
CA HIS A 65 -10.12 5.34 7.34
C HIS A 65 -9.56 4.12 6.60
N ARG A 66 -9.09 3.12 7.34
CA ARG A 66 -8.59 1.87 6.77
C ARG A 66 -9.65 0.81 6.94
N ASN A 67 -10.17 0.34 5.82
CA ASN A 67 -11.06 -0.80 5.77
C ASN A 67 -10.26 -2.10 5.75
N THR A 68 -10.82 -3.17 6.29
CA THR A 68 -10.20 -4.51 6.28
C THR A 68 -11.03 -5.47 5.46
N LEU A 69 -10.34 -6.31 4.69
CA LEU A 69 -10.93 -7.40 3.93
C LEU A 69 -10.17 -8.69 4.15
N PHE A 70 -10.90 -9.81 4.06
CA PHE A 70 -10.35 -11.14 4.14
C PHE A 70 -10.72 -11.92 2.90
N PHE A 71 -9.74 -12.60 2.30
CA PHE A 71 -9.98 -13.54 1.23
C PHE A 71 -9.04 -14.74 1.34
N THR A 72 -9.33 -15.77 0.57
CA THR A 72 -8.51 -16.99 0.55
C THR A 72 -8.03 -17.26 -0.87
N SER A 73 -6.78 -17.67 -1.02
CA SER A 73 -6.23 -18.15 -2.29
C SER A 73 -5.45 -19.45 -2.07
N TYR A 74 -5.11 -20.12 -3.16
CA TYR A 74 -4.34 -21.36 -3.10
C TYR A 74 -2.85 -21.06 -3.26
N ASP A 75 -2.03 -21.68 -2.42
CA ASP A 75 -0.57 -21.58 -2.54
C ASP A 75 -0.02 -22.49 -3.65
N PHE A 76 1.31 -22.54 -3.80
CA PHE A 76 1.97 -23.35 -4.81
C PHE A 76 1.77 -24.87 -4.66
N ARG A 77 1.37 -25.33 -3.48
CA ARG A 77 1.01 -26.73 -3.20
C ARG A 77 -0.49 -27.00 -3.34
N GLY A 78 -1.28 -25.97 -3.63
CA GLY A 78 -2.73 -26.07 -3.67
C GLY A 78 -3.37 -26.08 -2.29
N GLU A 79 -2.65 -25.69 -1.24
CA GLU A 79 -3.21 -25.51 0.10
C GLU A 79 -3.88 -24.12 0.19
N LYS A 80 -5.02 -24.09 0.88
CA LYS A 80 -5.78 -22.85 1.08
C LYS A 80 -5.06 -21.96 2.08
N THR A 81 -4.72 -20.75 1.66
CA THR A 81 -4.06 -19.72 2.47
C THR A 81 -4.98 -18.50 2.55
N GLY A 82 -5.18 -17.98 3.77
CA GLY A 82 -5.98 -16.77 4.01
C GLY A 82 -5.12 -15.51 3.99
N TYR A 83 -5.71 -14.39 3.57
CA TYR A 83 -5.05 -13.09 3.49
C TYR A 83 -5.96 -12.03 4.12
N GLU A 84 -5.41 -11.30 5.10
CA GLU A 84 -6.00 -10.07 5.63
C GLU A 84 -5.36 -8.89 4.90
N ILE A 85 -6.19 -8.04 4.29
CA ILE A 85 -5.75 -6.83 3.61
C ILE A 85 -6.39 -5.61 4.25
N GLU A 86 -5.65 -4.51 4.24
CA GLU A 86 -6.11 -3.18 4.61
C GLU A 86 -6.11 -2.31 3.35
N TYR A 87 -7.10 -1.42 3.21
CA TYR A 87 -7.15 -0.45 2.12
C TYR A 87 -7.75 0.86 2.60
N ASN A 88 -7.38 1.98 1.96
CA ASN A 88 -7.98 3.26 2.26
C ASN A 88 -9.47 3.28 1.85
N ASP A 89 -10.26 4.02 2.62
CA ASP A 89 -11.65 4.31 2.27
C ASP A 89 -11.74 5.04 0.92
N ILE A 90 -12.60 4.54 0.04
CA ILE A 90 -12.80 5.11 -1.30
C ILE A 90 -14.03 6.00 -1.21
N LYS A 91 -13.80 7.31 -1.07
CA LYS A 91 -14.86 8.30 -0.88
C LYS A 91 -15.62 8.57 -2.18
N SER A 92 -16.43 7.60 -2.61
CA SER A 92 -17.51 7.71 -3.62
C SER A 92 -17.17 8.20 -5.03
N ASN A 93 -16.07 8.94 -5.24
CA ASN A 93 -15.64 9.40 -6.55
C ASN A 93 -14.64 8.41 -7.15
N LYS A 94 -15.05 7.76 -8.24
CA LYS A 94 -14.25 6.77 -8.96
C LYS A 94 -13.12 7.40 -9.76
N GLU A 95 -13.26 8.66 -10.14
CA GLU A 95 -12.36 9.32 -11.10
C GLU A 95 -11.12 9.93 -10.42
N ASP A 96 -11.14 10.07 -9.09
CA ASP A 96 -10.12 10.81 -8.32
C ASP A 96 -9.82 10.11 -6.98
N PHE A 97 -9.14 8.96 -7.05
CA PHE A 97 -8.63 8.22 -5.90
C PHE A 97 -7.28 7.55 -6.19
N VAL A 98 -6.53 7.21 -5.14
CA VAL A 98 -5.42 6.25 -5.19
C VAL A 98 -5.73 5.13 -4.21
N LEU A 99 -5.60 3.88 -4.64
CA LEU A 99 -6.00 2.71 -3.86
C LEU A 99 -4.79 2.10 -3.16
N ASP A 100 -4.45 2.67 -2.02
CA ASP A 100 -3.43 2.15 -1.12
C ASP A 100 -3.92 0.82 -0.50
N VAL A 101 -3.61 -0.30 -1.14
CA VAL A 101 -3.81 -1.64 -0.58
C VAL A 101 -2.55 -2.12 0.12
N LYS A 102 -2.75 -2.74 1.27
CA LYS A 102 -1.69 -3.35 2.07
C LYS A 102 -2.10 -4.76 2.47
N ILE A 103 -1.26 -5.75 2.18
CA ILE A 103 -1.39 -7.07 2.78
C ILE A 103 -0.91 -6.95 4.24
N ASN A 104 -1.78 -7.25 5.20
CA ASN A 104 -1.49 -7.08 6.62
C ASN A 104 -1.06 -8.39 7.28
N LYS A 105 -1.80 -9.48 7.04
CA LYS A 105 -1.51 -10.81 7.59
C LYS A 105 -1.75 -11.92 6.58
N VAL A 106 -1.00 -13.00 6.73
CA VAL A 106 -1.16 -14.25 5.98
C VAL A 106 -1.46 -15.38 6.95
N PHE A 107 -2.55 -16.10 6.72
CA PHE A 107 -2.96 -17.25 7.52
C PHE A 107 -2.63 -18.53 6.75
N HIS A 108 -1.59 -19.24 7.20
CA HIS A 108 -1.10 -20.47 6.57
C HIS A 108 -1.02 -21.59 7.61
N GLY A 109 -1.80 -22.65 7.40
CA GLY A 109 -2.04 -23.68 8.41
C GLY A 109 -2.64 -23.09 9.68
N LYS A 110 -2.02 -23.36 10.84
CA LYS A 110 -2.44 -22.82 12.15
C LYS A 110 -1.73 -21.52 12.55
N LYS A 111 -0.99 -20.89 11.64
CA LYS A 111 -0.17 -19.70 11.95
C LYS A 111 -0.71 -18.46 11.25
N ALA A 112 -0.71 -17.34 11.97
CA ALA A 112 -0.81 -16.00 11.41
C ALA A 112 0.61 -15.44 11.25
N LEU A 113 0.94 -14.97 10.06
CA LEU A 113 2.28 -14.56 9.66
C LEU A 113 2.23 -13.15 9.07
N SER A 114 3.31 -12.41 9.21
CA SER A 114 3.50 -11.18 8.45
C SER A 114 3.79 -11.49 6.97
N PRO A 115 3.50 -10.55 6.05
CA PRO A 115 3.84 -10.72 4.63
C PRO A 115 5.35 -10.93 4.42
N SER A 116 6.19 -10.29 5.23
CA SER A 116 7.64 -10.46 5.17
C SER A 116 8.11 -11.85 5.57
N GLU A 117 7.48 -12.49 6.55
CA GLU A 117 7.80 -13.88 6.89
C GLU A 117 7.34 -14.85 5.81
N PHE A 118 6.15 -14.61 5.25
CA PHE A 118 5.56 -15.53 4.27
C PHE A 118 6.20 -15.41 2.88
N PHE A 119 6.34 -14.19 2.36
CA PHE A 119 6.81 -13.91 1.00
C PHE A 119 8.28 -13.45 0.93
N GLY A 120 8.88 -13.05 2.06
CA GLY A 120 10.24 -12.50 2.09
C GLY A 120 10.34 -11.02 1.69
N VAL A 121 9.21 -10.35 1.42
CA VAL A 121 9.11 -8.94 1.03
C VAL A 121 8.03 -8.21 1.83
N ASP A 122 8.05 -6.88 1.81
CA ASP A 122 6.99 -6.03 2.38
C ASP A 122 6.18 -5.35 1.26
N ASN A 123 5.19 -4.52 1.64
CA ASN A 123 4.31 -3.84 0.69
C ASN A 123 5.03 -2.80 -0.19
N VAL A 124 6.15 -2.23 0.27
CA VAL A 124 6.96 -1.29 -0.51
C VAL A 124 7.74 -2.04 -1.59
N HIS A 125 8.28 -3.20 -1.23
CA HIS A 125 9.11 -4.03 -2.09
C HIS A 125 8.34 -5.19 -2.75
N LYS A 126 7.02 -5.01 -2.93
CA LYS A 126 6.10 -6.02 -3.47
C LYS A 126 6.54 -6.61 -4.81
N HIS A 127 7.18 -5.81 -5.65
CA HIS A 127 7.65 -6.18 -6.98
C HIS A 127 8.84 -7.17 -6.96
N TYR A 128 9.55 -7.35 -5.83
CA TYR A 128 10.64 -8.33 -5.74
C TYR A 128 10.16 -9.79 -5.59
N SER A 129 8.86 -10.03 -5.35
CA SER A 129 8.30 -11.37 -5.22
C SER A 129 7.03 -11.53 -6.05
N ASN A 130 7.10 -12.31 -7.13
CA ASN A 130 5.95 -12.55 -8.02
C ASN A 130 4.73 -13.10 -7.26
N ALA A 131 4.96 -13.92 -6.22
CA ALA A 131 3.89 -14.43 -5.38
C ALA A 131 3.21 -13.33 -4.57
N PHE A 132 3.99 -12.39 -4.02
CA PHE A 132 3.43 -11.23 -3.32
C PHE A 132 2.68 -10.35 -4.31
N LEU A 133 3.29 -10.01 -5.44
CA LEU A 133 2.70 -9.14 -6.45
C LEU A 133 1.38 -9.69 -6.99
N LEU A 134 1.29 -11.01 -7.21
CA LEU A 134 0.03 -11.67 -7.59
C LEU A 134 -1.06 -11.47 -6.52
N ILE A 135 -0.74 -11.73 -5.25
CA ILE A 135 -1.71 -11.58 -4.15
C ILE A 135 -2.11 -10.12 -3.98
N TYR A 136 -1.18 -9.19 -4.18
CA TYR A 136 -1.45 -7.76 -4.18
C TYR A 136 -2.42 -7.36 -5.30
N LEU A 137 -2.18 -7.79 -6.54
CA LEU A 137 -3.06 -7.53 -7.69
C LEU A 137 -4.45 -8.16 -7.51
N LYS A 138 -4.53 -9.38 -6.94
CA LYS A 138 -5.81 -9.99 -6.53
C LYS A 138 -6.54 -9.15 -5.49
N SER A 139 -5.80 -8.58 -4.54
CA SER A 139 -6.37 -7.72 -3.50
C SER A 139 -6.98 -6.45 -4.09
N LEU A 140 -6.33 -5.86 -5.11
CA LEU A 140 -6.86 -4.71 -5.83
C LEU A 140 -8.18 -5.04 -6.53
N ILE A 141 -8.25 -6.14 -7.28
CA ILE A 141 -9.51 -6.59 -7.92
C ILE A 141 -10.62 -6.73 -6.88
N LEU A 142 -10.36 -7.40 -5.76
CA LEU A 142 -11.37 -7.64 -4.73
C LEU A 142 -11.91 -6.34 -4.13
N VAL A 143 -11.03 -5.35 -3.93
CA VAL A 143 -11.45 -4.03 -3.42
C VAL A 143 -12.27 -3.29 -4.49
N LEU A 144 -11.85 -3.32 -5.75
CA LEU A 144 -12.60 -2.70 -6.86
C LEU A 144 -13.97 -3.36 -7.07
N GLU A 145 -14.06 -4.69 -6.99
CA GLU A 145 -15.31 -5.44 -7.06
C GLU A 145 -16.26 -5.04 -5.93
N LYS A 146 -15.76 -5.03 -4.69
CA LYS A 146 -16.59 -4.76 -3.51
C LYS A 146 -17.04 -3.31 -3.42
N GLU A 147 -16.12 -2.37 -3.55
CA GLU A 147 -16.38 -0.96 -3.27
C GLU A 147 -16.94 -0.23 -4.50
N LEU A 148 -16.45 -0.60 -5.70
CA LEU A 148 -16.74 0.14 -6.93
C LEU A 148 -17.60 -0.66 -7.93
N ARG A 149 -17.97 -1.90 -7.59
CA ARG A 149 -18.78 -2.81 -8.45
C ARG A 149 -18.16 -3.02 -9.83
N VAL A 150 -16.83 -3.05 -9.88
CA VAL A 150 -16.08 -3.36 -11.10
C VAL A 150 -16.19 -4.86 -11.35
N ALA A 151 -16.64 -5.30 -12.53
CA ALA A 151 -16.55 -6.72 -12.86
C ALA A 151 -15.08 -7.09 -13.04
N SER A 152 -14.62 -8.15 -12.37
CA SER A 152 -13.23 -8.54 -12.49
C SER A 152 -12.89 -8.91 -13.94
N PRO A 153 -11.84 -8.30 -14.52
CA PRO A 153 -11.37 -8.67 -15.85
C PRO A 153 -10.64 -10.02 -15.87
N VAL A 154 -10.21 -10.50 -14.69
CA VAL A 154 -9.48 -11.76 -14.53
C VAL A 154 -10.28 -12.69 -13.63
N SER A 155 -10.45 -13.95 -14.02
CA SER A 155 -11.05 -14.93 -13.12
C SER A 155 -10.25 -15.00 -11.82
N THR A 156 -10.86 -14.79 -10.66
CA THR A 156 -10.17 -14.93 -9.36
C THR A 156 -10.05 -16.40 -8.92
N THR A 157 -10.46 -17.34 -9.77
CA THR A 157 -10.50 -18.79 -9.52
C THR A 157 -9.11 -19.46 -9.59
N ARG A 158 -9.07 -20.76 -9.27
CA ARG A 158 -7.86 -21.58 -9.14
C ARG A 158 -7.00 -21.66 -10.42
N SER A 159 -7.59 -21.42 -11.61
CA SER A 159 -6.92 -21.50 -12.90
C SER A 159 -6.28 -20.20 -13.37
N SER A 160 -6.47 -19.10 -12.64
CA SER A 160 -5.89 -17.80 -12.99
C SER A 160 -4.37 -17.86 -12.93
N GLN A 161 -3.71 -17.76 -14.06
CA GLN A 161 -2.24 -17.77 -14.10
C GLN A 161 -1.73 -16.39 -13.72
N ILE A 162 -0.49 -16.33 -13.21
CA ILE A 162 0.20 -15.06 -12.93
C ILE A 162 0.13 -14.11 -14.14
N LYS A 163 0.22 -14.69 -15.35
CA LYS A 163 0.14 -13.98 -16.63
C LYS A 163 -1.15 -13.20 -16.83
N ASP A 164 -2.27 -13.66 -16.26
CA ASP A 164 -3.56 -12.99 -16.42
C ASP A 164 -3.57 -11.67 -15.63
N PHE A 165 -2.90 -11.63 -14.47
CA PHE A 165 -2.77 -10.43 -13.64
C PHE A 165 -1.65 -9.50 -14.09
N GLU A 166 -0.65 -10.01 -14.82
CA GLU A 166 0.44 -9.21 -15.39
C GLU A 166 0.03 -8.50 -16.71
N ASN A 167 -1.15 -8.79 -17.26
CA ASN A 167 -1.63 -8.17 -18.49
C ASN A 167 -2.07 -6.71 -18.25
N ILE A 168 -1.15 -5.78 -18.47
CA ILE A 168 -1.39 -4.34 -18.30
C ILE A 168 -2.49 -3.79 -19.21
N ALA A 169 -2.65 -4.34 -20.43
CA ALA A 169 -3.67 -3.89 -21.37
C ALA A 169 -5.08 -4.19 -20.83
N LEU A 170 -5.24 -5.37 -20.21
CA LEU A 170 -6.49 -5.77 -19.57
C LEU A 170 -6.84 -4.84 -18.40
N TRP A 171 -5.87 -4.53 -17.54
CA TRP A 171 -6.06 -3.55 -16.46
C TRP A 171 -6.43 -2.17 -16.99
N LYS A 172 -5.72 -1.69 -18.00
CA LYS A 172 -5.97 -0.39 -18.62
C LYS A 172 -7.38 -0.31 -19.21
N GLN A 173 -7.82 -1.37 -19.88
CA GLN A 173 -9.18 -1.49 -20.39
C GLN A 173 -10.21 -1.41 -19.26
N THR A 174 -10.04 -2.16 -18.16
CA THR A 174 -10.94 -2.11 -17.01
C THR A 174 -11.01 -0.72 -16.37
N TYR A 175 -9.87 -0.06 -16.15
CA TYR A 175 -9.85 1.28 -15.59
C TYR A 175 -10.56 2.29 -16.49
N TYR A 176 -10.40 2.17 -17.81
CA TYR A 176 -11.10 2.99 -18.77
C TYR A 176 -12.62 2.74 -18.78
N GLU A 177 -13.05 1.48 -18.88
CA GLU A 177 -14.48 1.10 -18.96
C GLU A 177 -15.26 1.53 -17.72
N TYR A 178 -14.67 1.41 -16.54
CA TYR A 178 -15.30 1.75 -15.27
C TYR A 178 -15.05 3.20 -14.83
N ARG A 179 -14.37 4.01 -15.65
CA ARG A 179 -13.99 5.40 -15.35
C ARG A 179 -13.31 5.52 -13.99
N LEU A 180 -12.32 4.67 -13.78
CA LEU A 180 -11.51 4.66 -12.56
C LEU A 180 -10.35 5.65 -12.70
N SER A 181 -9.83 6.09 -11.56
CA SER A 181 -8.69 7.01 -11.48
C SER A 181 -7.47 6.54 -12.26
N GLU A 182 -6.98 7.40 -13.16
CA GLU A 182 -5.73 7.19 -13.89
C GLU A 182 -4.52 7.16 -12.94
N GLU A 183 -4.57 7.95 -11.86
CA GLU A 183 -3.51 7.97 -10.86
C GLU A 183 -3.44 6.64 -10.11
N SER A 184 -4.59 6.07 -9.70
CA SER A 184 -4.64 4.73 -9.11
C SER A 184 -4.12 3.68 -10.08
N PHE A 185 -4.47 3.76 -11.37
CA PHE A 185 -3.90 2.84 -12.37
C PHE A 185 -2.37 2.89 -12.40
N LYS A 186 -1.79 4.11 -12.42
CA LYS A 186 -0.35 4.31 -12.46
C LYS A 186 0.35 3.78 -11.21
N GLU A 187 -0.12 4.19 -10.03
CA GLU A 187 0.52 3.89 -8.76
C GLU A 187 0.28 2.44 -8.29
N ASP A 188 -0.93 1.92 -8.49
CA ASP A 188 -1.33 0.64 -7.93
C ASP A 188 -1.12 -0.53 -8.89
N ILE A 189 -1.05 -0.30 -10.21
CA ILE A 189 -0.91 -1.35 -11.22
C ILE A 189 0.36 -1.18 -12.07
N GLU A 190 0.45 -0.10 -12.84
CA GLU A 190 1.49 0.08 -13.86
C GLU A 190 2.89 0.12 -13.23
N SER A 191 3.07 0.94 -12.19
CA SER A 191 4.37 1.11 -11.52
C SER A 191 4.85 -0.21 -10.87
N PRO A 192 4.06 -0.93 -10.05
CA PRO A 192 4.48 -2.22 -9.49
C PRO A 192 4.84 -3.28 -10.54
N LEU A 193 4.08 -3.35 -11.64
CA LEU A 193 4.38 -4.27 -12.75
C LEU A 193 5.68 -3.88 -13.45
N ALA A 194 5.84 -2.60 -13.81
CA ALA A 194 7.05 -2.10 -14.46
C ALA A 194 8.30 -2.30 -13.59
N LEU A 195 8.20 -2.07 -12.28
CA LEU A 195 9.30 -2.30 -11.33
C LEU A 195 9.66 -3.78 -11.23
N SER A 196 8.70 -4.70 -11.37
CA SER A 196 8.98 -6.15 -11.32
C SER A 196 9.86 -6.63 -12.47
N GLU A 197 9.83 -5.93 -13.60
CA GLU A 197 10.67 -6.21 -14.77
C GLU A 197 12.03 -5.51 -14.67
N LYS A 198 12.02 -4.24 -14.25
CA LYS A 198 13.17 -3.33 -14.30
C LYS A 198 14.11 -3.49 -13.09
N GLU A 199 13.55 -3.67 -11.89
CA GLU A 199 14.34 -3.74 -10.67
C GLU A 199 14.66 -5.18 -10.27
N ARG A 200 15.88 -5.37 -9.75
CA ARG A 200 16.33 -6.66 -9.23
C ARG A 200 16.61 -6.54 -7.74
N PRO A 201 16.21 -7.54 -6.94
CA PRO A 201 16.45 -7.51 -5.50
C PRO A 201 17.96 -7.51 -5.21
N SER A 202 18.35 -6.70 -4.21
CA SER A 202 19.71 -6.73 -3.65
C SER A 202 20.05 -8.10 -3.04
N SER A 203 21.31 -8.34 -2.71
CA SER A 203 21.74 -9.58 -2.04
C SER A 203 20.99 -9.83 -0.72
N ALA A 204 20.73 -8.76 0.06
CA ALA A 204 19.95 -8.83 1.29
C ALA A 204 18.51 -9.28 1.03
N TRP A 205 17.85 -8.70 0.02
CA TRP A 205 16.49 -9.10 -0.37
C TRP A 205 16.43 -10.51 -0.94
N LYS A 206 17.40 -10.91 -1.76
CA LYS A 206 17.52 -12.28 -2.26
C LYS A 206 17.61 -13.30 -1.12
N LYS A 207 18.35 -12.99 -0.05
CA LYS A 207 18.45 -13.83 1.15
C LYS A 207 17.12 -13.92 1.90
N ARG A 208 16.41 -12.79 2.05
CA ARG A 208 15.08 -12.78 2.69
C ARG A 208 14.07 -13.61 1.90
N ILE A 209 14.01 -13.40 0.58
CA ILE A 209 13.13 -14.15 -0.33
C ILE A 209 13.44 -15.64 -0.28
N SER A 210 14.71 -16.03 -0.38
CA SER A 210 15.09 -17.45 -0.34
C SER A 210 14.82 -18.12 1.01
N SER A 211 14.81 -17.34 2.09
CA SER A 211 14.44 -17.82 3.43
C SER A 211 12.93 -17.87 3.68
N SER A 212 12.11 -17.27 2.82
CA SER A 212 10.65 -17.16 2.99
C SER A 212 9.92 -18.51 2.92
N ILE A 213 8.72 -18.56 3.48
CA ILE A 213 7.88 -19.76 3.43
C ILE A 213 7.52 -20.11 2.00
N VAL A 214 7.06 -19.13 1.21
CA VAL A 214 6.66 -19.33 -0.18
C VAL A 214 7.78 -19.93 -1.02
N TYR A 215 9.00 -19.44 -0.90
CA TYR A 215 10.13 -19.97 -1.66
C TYR A 215 10.43 -21.43 -1.31
N ARG A 216 10.36 -21.79 -0.02
CA ARG A 216 10.52 -23.19 0.42
C ARG A 216 9.41 -24.09 -0.11
N LEU A 217 8.16 -23.60 -0.18
CA LEU A 217 7.04 -24.33 -0.76
C LEU A 217 7.26 -24.62 -2.25
N GLN A 218 7.73 -23.62 -3.02
CA GLN A 218 8.03 -23.74 -4.45
C GLN A 218 9.17 -24.73 -4.74
N LYS A 219 10.26 -24.68 -3.97
CA LYS A 219 11.40 -25.60 -4.18
C LYS A 219 11.03 -27.06 -3.99
N LYS A 220 10.23 -27.40 -2.96
CA LYS A 220 9.84 -28.80 -2.72
C LYS A 220 8.97 -29.38 -3.84
N LYS A 221 8.22 -28.55 -4.58
CA LYS A 221 7.42 -28.99 -5.73
C LYS A 221 8.26 -29.33 -6.97
N LYS A 222 9.42 -28.69 -7.13
CA LYS A 222 10.33 -28.92 -8.28
C LYS A 222 11.29 -30.12 -8.08
N GLY A 223 11.36 -30.65 -6.86
CA GLY A 223 12.19 -31.81 -6.51
C GLY A 223 11.40 -33.11 -6.38
N GLN A 224 10.14 -33.12 -6.82
CA GLN A 224 9.31 -34.30 -7.10
C GLN A 224 9.13 -34.37 -8.61
#